data_AF-A0A9W7BGK1-F1
#
_entry.id   AF-A0A9W7BGK1-F1
#
_cell.length_a   1.000
_cell.length_b   1.000
_cell.length_c   1.000
_cell.angle_alpha   90.00
_cell.angle_beta   90.00
_cell.angle_gamma   90.00
#
_symmetry.space_group_name_H-M   'P 1'
#
loop_
_entity.id
_entity.type
_entity.pdbx_description
1 polymer ?
#
loop_
_entity_poly.entity_id
_entity_poly.type
_entity_poly.pdbx_seq_one_letter_code
_entity_poly.pdbx_strand_id
1 'polypeptide(L)'
;MASSIALLNLCDCFDTVYGSSAGSIIGAYMISRQMCVDVYSDVLVGNKLFLQKPEIIKFAAKSWTGRKNNFNEGFKATGMNITYVLRDVMSSTGLRPFDFDSFAHNVETQKLYVLSSGENFNQGIFGPDDFFDRWTQEDGVTYNYRASENDPRGMDSGFFSCLASSMVVPGAGGPPITLSKKGEKERMYCDAFVYEAIPIRAPVYNSNATHVVALRTRPQAAKLKTSPGFYETKIAKYYFEQCKMDDVAKWYSAGGQQFRYVEEVACTFEGLGGEEVLIPPTDVVYARPDLTWGDVRDVVDVKKWRKAYVMPIMVGEDVQEMSPLEQKEKVVVKGIRDGFIAGFETLKDAAGVELEDGMTSADLAELLFPFREDLGPEYSNGKAKKPSDLKPIYVKGLKINSLAARRSLLFKARTKRNRVKRLISRRYRKAQRLLGNEKKQTVDEKWETIKRALPAVEDFPHLARQVRRRIEKQEE
;
A
#
# COMPACT_ATOMS: atom_id res chain seq x y z
N MET A 1 8.39 -5.05 -4.39
CA MET A 1 7.59 -5.81 -5.36
C MET A 1 7.11 -4.92 -6.50
N ALA A 2 6.12 -4.04 -6.32
CA ALA A 2 5.71 -3.15 -7.42
C ALA A 2 6.87 -2.32 -8.03
N SER A 3 7.79 -1.85 -7.18
CA SER A 3 8.99 -1.14 -7.65
C SER A 3 9.95 -1.99 -8.46
N SER A 4 10.04 -3.31 -8.23
CA SER A 4 10.89 -4.16 -9.07
C SER A 4 10.24 -4.39 -10.42
N ILE A 5 8.91 -4.60 -10.47
CA ILE A 5 8.15 -4.69 -11.73
C ILE A 5 8.39 -3.44 -12.59
N ALA A 6 8.24 -2.25 -12.00
CA ALA A 6 8.46 -1.01 -12.73
C ALA A 6 9.91 -0.86 -13.19
N LEU A 7 10.88 -1.11 -12.31
CA LEU A 7 12.29 -0.97 -12.64
C LEU A 7 12.77 -1.94 -13.73
N LEU A 8 12.16 -3.12 -13.82
CA LEU A 8 12.42 -4.11 -14.85
C LEU A 8 11.60 -3.87 -16.14
N ASN A 9 10.89 -2.75 -16.23
CA ASN A 9 10.00 -2.40 -17.34
C ASN A 9 8.89 -3.42 -17.63
N LEU A 10 8.43 -4.14 -16.60
CA LEU A 10 7.41 -5.17 -16.74
C LEU A 10 5.99 -4.65 -16.48
N CYS A 11 5.83 -3.34 -16.26
CA CYS A 11 4.52 -2.76 -15.98
C CYS A 11 3.51 -3.05 -17.09
N ASP A 12 3.89 -2.98 -18.36
CA ASP A 12 2.99 -3.22 -19.49
C ASP A 12 2.74 -4.71 -19.79
N CYS A 13 3.30 -5.63 -19.00
CA CYS A 13 3.08 -7.07 -19.14
C CYS A 13 1.77 -7.57 -18.51
N PHE A 14 0.99 -6.70 -17.86
CA PHE A 14 -0.24 -7.09 -17.17
C PHE A 14 -1.47 -6.46 -17.84
N ASP A 15 -2.43 -7.28 -18.26
CA ASP A 15 -3.70 -6.79 -18.83
C ASP A 15 -4.58 -6.11 -17.77
N THR A 16 -4.53 -6.62 -16.54
CA THR A 16 -5.33 -6.12 -15.42
C THR A 16 -4.54 -6.15 -14.13
N VAL A 17 -4.80 -5.18 -13.26
CA VAL A 17 -4.21 -5.05 -11.93
C VAL A 17 -5.34 -5.03 -10.90
N TYR A 18 -5.25 -5.90 -9.91
CA TYR A 18 -6.21 -5.94 -8.80
C TYR A 18 -5.55 -5.47 -7.51
N GLY A 19 -6.19 -4.53 -6.83
CA GLY A 19 -5.74 -3.97 -5.56
C GLY A 19 -6.65 -4.34 -4.40
N SER A 20 -6.04 -4.71 -3.28
CA SER A 20 -6.69 -4.89 -1.98
C SER A 20 -6.02 -3.99 -0.96
N SER A 21 -6.78 -3.16 -0.24
CA SER A 21 -6.26 -2.20 0.75
C SER A 21 -5.17 -1.30 0.19
N ALA A 22 -4.00 -1.23 0.83
CA ALA A 22 -2.85 -0.49 0.33
C ALA A 22 -2.41 -0.92 -1.08
N GLY A 23 -2.70 -2.16 -1.49
CA GLY A 23 -2.47 -2.65 -2.86
C GLY A 23 -3.24 -1.85 -3.90
N SER A 24 -4.39 -1.26 -3.56
CA SER A 24 -5.19 -0.42 -4.46
C SER A 24 -4.50 0.91 -4.76
N ILE A 25 -3.89 1.54 -3.75
CA ILE A 25 -3.07 2.74 -3.97
C ILE A 25 -1.82 2.40 -4.78
N ILE A 26 -1.15 1.29 -4.46
CA ILE A 26 0.05 0.86 -5.19
C ILE A 26 -0.29 0.57 -6.67
N GLY A 27 -1.39 -0.13 -6.94
CA GLY A 27 -1.87 -0.42 -8.29
C GLY A 27 -2.21 0.84 -9.08
N ALA A 28 -2.88 1.81 -8.44
CA ALA A 28 -3.16 3.12 -9.05
C ALA A 28 -1.87 3.84 -9.47
N TYR A 29 -0.90 3.94 -8.57
CA TYR A 29 0.39 4.57 -8.83
C TYR A 29 1.23 3.81 -9.87
N MET A 30 1.14 2.49 -9.90
CA MET A 30 1.78 1.65 -10.92
C MET A 30 1.19 1.94 -12.30
N ILE A 31 -0.14 1.98 -12.44
CA ILE A 31 -0.83 2.26 -13.70
C ILE A 31 -0.55 3.69 -14.18
N SER A 32 -0.51 4.67 -13.28
CA SER A 32 -0.12 6.04 -13.64
C SER A 32 1.38 6.22 -13.93
N ARG A 33 2.19 5.15 -13.83
CA ARG A 33 3.66 5.15 -13.95
C ARG A 33 4.34 6.10 -12.94
N GLN A 34 3.64 6.45 -11.87
CA GLN A 34 4.16 7.25 -10.77
C GLN A 34 4.57 6.34 -9.61
N MET A 35 5.81 5.87 -9.60
CA MET A 35 6.30 5.08 -8.47
C MET A 35 6.26 5.88 -7.16
N CYS A 36 5.31 5.57 -6.27
CA CYS A 36 5.04 6.28 -5.02
C CYS A 36 5.82 5.73 -3.81
N VAL A 37 7.05 5.27 -4.05
CA VAL A 37 7.89 4.62 -3.03
C VAL A 37 7.99 5.43 -1.76
N ASP A 38 8.15 6.74 -1.91
CA ASP A 38 8.32 7.67 -0.81
C ASP A 38 7.04 7.93 -0.01
N VAL A 39 5.86 7.65 -0.56
CA VAL A 39 4.64 7.64 0.25
C VAL A 39 4.79 6.63 1.38
N TYR A 40 5.24 5.42 1.05
CA TYR A 40 5.37 4.31 2.00
C TYR A 40 6.68 4.29 2.78
N SER A 41 7.78 4.86 2.25
CA SER A 41 9.06 4.94 2.99
C SER A 41 9.20 6.20 3.82
N ASP A 42 8.56 7.31 3.42
CA ASP A 42 8.81 8.63 3.99
C ASP A 42 7.55 9.32 4.53
N VAL A 43 6.45 9.35 3.77
CA VAL A 43 5.28 10.17 4.12
C VAL A 43 4.46 9.55 5.24
N LEU A 44 4.19 8.25 5.16
CA LEU A 44 3.35 7.54 6.14
C LEU A 44 4.16 7.07 7.38
N VAL A 45 5.45 6.81 7.20
CA VAL A 45 6.33 6.27 8.23
C VAL A 45 6.55 7.28 9.36
N GLY A 46 6.22 6.87 10.58
CA GLY A 46 6.33 7.73 11.77
C GLY A 46 5.35 8.90 11.79
N ASN A 47 4.41 8.97 10.84
CA ASN A 47 3.48 10.08 10.72
C ASN A 47 2.24 9.86 11.60
N LYS A 48 2.12 10.73 12.62
CA LYS A 48 1.00 10.69 13.57
C LYS A 48 -0.33 11.11 12.93
N LEU A 49 -0.32 11.81 11.79
CA LEU A 49 -1.55 12.13 11.07
C LEU A 49 -2.14 10.88 10.44
N PHE A 50 -1.31 9.93 10.00
CA PHE A 50 -1.75 8.67 9.41
C PHE A 50 -2.17 7.65 10.48
N LEU A 51 -1.28 7.29 11.41
CA LEU A 51 -1.57 6.23 12.39
C LEU A 51 -1.52 6.78 13.83
N GLN A 52 -2.69 6.77 14.46
CA GLN A 52 -2.98 7.25 15.82
C GLN A 52 -3.27 6.07 16.75
N LYS A 53 -2.21 5.37 17.19
CA LYS A 53 -2.32 4.20 18.10
C LYS A 53 -3.22 4.42 19.33
N PRO A 54 -3.20 5.59 20.01
CA PRO A 54 -4.10 5.83 21.14
C PRO A 54 -5.58 5.73 20.78
N GLU A 55 -5.98 6.09 19.57
CA GLU A 55 -7.39 6.02 19.14
C GLU A 55 -7.82 4.57 18.88
N ILE A 56 -6.92 3.73 18.33
CA ILE A 56 -7.16 2.27 18.23
C ILE A 56 -7.35 1.67 19.63
N ILE A 57 -6.51 2.05 20.60
CA ILE A 57 -6.61 1.56 21.98
C ILE A 57 -7.91 2.04 22.64
N LYS A 58 -8.30 3.30 22.44
CA LYS A 58 -9.58 3.82 22.94
C LYS A 58 -10.77 3.08 22.33
N PHE A 59 -10.74 2.80 21.03
CA PHE A 59 -11.79 2.01 20.37
C PHE A 59 -11.84 0.59 20.92
N ALA A 60 -10.69 -0.06 21.09
CA ALA A 60 -10.58 -1.37 21.72
C ALA A 60 -11.15 -1.39 23.15
N ALA A 61 -10.83 -0.38 23.97
CA ALA A 61 -11.38 -0.24 25.31
C ALA A 61 -12.91 -0.07 25.30
N LYS A 62 -13.45 0.74 24.38
CA LYS A 62 -14.91 0.89 24.21
C LYS A 62 -15.58 -0.44 23.84
N SER A 63 -15.00 -1.17 22.88
CA SER A 63 -15.50 -2.50 22.46
C SER A 63 -15.57 -3.50 23.62
N TRP A 64 -14.66 -3.37 24.60
CA TRP A 64 -14.67 -4.21 25.79
C TRP A 64 -15.80 -3.82 26.77
N THR A 65 -16.07 -2.52 26.95
CA THR A 65 -17.10 -2.06 27.90
C THR A 65 -18.54 -2.27 27.41
N GLY A 66 -18.76 -2.55 26.12
CA GLY A 66 -20.09 -2.80 25.56
C GLY A 66 -21.04 -1.58 25.59
N ARG A 67 -20.54 -0.37 25.89
CA ARG A 67 -21.38 0.84 25.89
C ARG A 67 -21.83 1.17 24.48
N LYS A 68 -23.15 1.14 24.24
CA LYS A 68 -23.78 1.66 23.03
C LYS A 68 -23.76 3.19 23.11
N ASN A 69 -22.82 3.81 22.41
CA ASN A 69 -22.80 5.27 22.23
C ASN A 69 -23.33 5.63 20.84
N ASN A 70 -23.67 6.90 20.63
CA ASN A 70 -24.01 7.42 19.31
C ASN A 70 -22.92 7.04 18.29
N PHE A 71 -23.32 6.26 17.29
CA PHE A 71 -22.48 5.74 16.21
C PHE A 71 -21.53 6.81 15.63
N ASN A 72 -22.04 8.02 15.43
CA ASN A 72 -21.31 9.15 14.86
C ASN A 72 -20.20 9.75 15.76
N GLU A 73 -20.20 9.50 17.08
CA GLU A 73 -19.14 9.97 17.98
C GLU A 73 -17.99 8.96 18.11
N GLY A 74 -18.26 7.67 17.85
CA GLY A 74 -17.27 6.60 17.92
C GLY A 74 -16.19 6.69 16.84
N PHE A 75 -16.57 7.19 15.67
CA PHE A 75 -15.71 7.19 14.46
C PHE A 75 -14.98 8.51 14.16
N LYS A 76 -15.21 9.57 14.96
CA LYS A 76 -14.53 10.87 14.78
C LYS A 76 -13.01 10.81 14.97
N ALA A 77 -12.49 9.75 15.57
CA ALA A 77 -11.06 9.53 15.77
C ALA A 77 -10.66 8.19 15.17
N THR A 78 -10.30 8.20 13.89
CA THR A 78 -9.83 7.02 13.17
C THR A 78 -8.41 6.69 13.60
N GLY A 79 -8.19 5.45 14.05
CA GLY A 79 -6.86 4.94 14.34
C GLY A 79 -5.93 5.00 13.14
N MET A 80 -6.46 4.75 11.94
CA MET A 80 -5.81 4.93 10.65
C MET A 80 -6.58 5.98 9.85
N ASN A 81 -5.96 7.13 9.59
CA ASN A 81 -6.56 8.26 8.91
C ASN A 81 -6.40 8.10 7.39
N ILE A 82 -7.34 7.40 6.77
CA ILE A 82 -7.34 7.18 5.32
C ILE A 82 -7.56 8.50 4.56
N THR A 83 -8.33 9.44 5.14
CA THR A 83 -8.52 10.78 4.57
C THR A 83 -7.20 11.53 4.44
N TYR A 84 -6.29 11.41 5.40
CA TYR A 84 -4.95 12.00 5.28
C TYR A 84 -4.22 11.47 4.04
N VAL A 85 -4.29 10.16 3.78
CA VAL A 85 -3.64 9.55 2.60
C VAL A 85 -4.28 10.07 1.31
N LEU A 86 -5.59 9.99 1.18
CA LEU A 86 -6.26 10.33 -0.07
C LEU A 86 -6.28 11.84 -0.34
N ARG A 87 -6.62 12.64 0.68
CA ARG A 87 -6.73 14.11 0.54
C ARG A 87 -5.40 14.82 0.67
N ASP A 88 -4.65 14.55 1.72
CA ASP A 88 -3.46 15.36 2.04
C ASP A 88 -2.19 14.82 1.36
N VAL A 89 -2.18 13.55 0.91
CA VAL A 89 -1.09 12.98 0.12
C VAL A 89 -1.43 12.93 -1.36
N MET A 90 -2.51 12.25 -1.77
CA MET A 90 -2.77 11.94 -3.18
C MET A 90 -3.52 13.00 -3.99
N SER A 91 -4.24 13.94 -3.34
CA SER A 91 -5.01 14.94 -4.08
C SER A 91 -4.11 15.83 -4.96
N SER A 92 -4.71 16.55 -5.90
CA SER A 92 -4.01 17.52 -6.76
C SER A 92 -3.16 18.55 -5.99
N THR A 93 -3.52 18.83 -4.73
CA THR A 93 -2.80 19.75 -3.82
C THR A 93 -1.98 19.04 -2.74
N GLY A 94 -1.99 17.71 -2.74
CA GLY A 94 -1.36 16.87 -1.72
C GLY A 94 0.16 16.83 -1.80
N LEU A 95 0.77 16.11 -0.86
CA LEU A 95 2.23 15.93 -0.80
C LEU A 95 2.79 15.16 -2.01
N ARG A 96 1.99 14.26 -2.59
CA ARG A 96 2.29 13.46 -3.77
C ARG A 96 1.05 13.40 -4.66
N PRO A 97 0.79 14.48 -5.42
CA PRO A 97 -0.37 14.53 -6.29
C PRO A 97 -0.40 13.37 -7.27
N PHE A 98 -1.54 12.70 -7.33
CA PHE A 98 -1.81 11.64 -8.28
C PHE A 98 -1.99 12.24 -9.68
N ASP A 99 -1.29 11.67 -10.66
CA ASP A 99 -1.35 12.04 -12.07
C ASP A 99 -2.55 11.34 -12.70
N PHE A 100 -3.69 12.02 -12.63
CA PHE A 100 -4.94 11.54 -13.20
C PHE A 100 -4.89 11.44 -14.72
N ASP A 101 -4.10 12.26 -15.40
CA ASP A 101 -4.04 12.25 -16.87
C ASP A 101 -3.33 10.99 -17.35
N SER A 102 -2.14 10.70 -16.79
CA SER A 102 -1.42 9.46 -17.09
C SER A 102 -2.21 8.22 -16.65
N PHE A 103 -2.90 8.28 -15.50
CA PHE A 103 -3.75 7.19 -15.04
C PHE A 103 -4.92 6.93 -16.00
N ALA A 104 -5.68 7.97 -16.35
CA ALA A 104 -6.83 7.85 -17.25
C ALA A 104 -6.42 7.33 -18.63
N HIS A 105 -5.27 7.75 -19.14
CA HIS A 105 -4.73 7.22 -20.39
C HIS A 105 -4.37 5.73 -20.30
N ASN A 106 -3.60 5.34 -19.28
CA ASN A 106 -3.07 3.98 -19.19
C ASN A 106 -4.12 2.96 -18.77
N VAL A 107 -5.16 3.37 -18.03
CA VAL A 107 -6.19 2.45 -17.53
C VAL A 107 -7.15 1.96 -18.62
N GLU A 108 -7.14 2.61 -19.79
CA GLU A 108 -7.85 2.14 -20.98
C GLU A 108 -7.28 0.80 -21.50
N THR A 109 -5.97 0.60 -21.38
CA THR A 109 -5.28 -0.61 -21.83
C THR A 109 -4.98 -1.57 -20.67
N GLN A 110 -4.59 -1.04 -19.52
CA GLN A 110 -4.25 -1.79 -18.32
C GLN A 110 -5.24 -1.46 -17.18
N LYS A 111 -6.28 -2.27 -17.03
CA LYS A 111 -7.38 -1.94 -16.10
C LYS A 111 -6.95 -2.08 -14.65
N LEU A 112 -7.32 -1.12 -13.80
CA LEU A 112 -7.28 -1.26 -12.35
C LEU A 112 -8.65 -1.72 -11.83
N TYR A 113 -8.64 -2.72 -10.95
CA TYR A 113 -9.79 -3.09 -10.13
C TYR A 113 -9.46 -2.93 -8.64
N VAL A 114 -10.28 -2.16 -7.94
CA VAL A 114 -10.18 -1.94 -6.50
C VAL A 114 -11.17 -2.85 -5.78
N LEU A 115 -10.65 -3.77 -4.99
CA LEU A 115 -11.46 -4.68 -4.20
C LEU A 115 -11.98 -3.99 -2.92
N SER A 116 -13.14 -4.39 -2.44
CA SER A 116 -13.68 -4.01 -1.12
C SER A 116 -14.62 -5.08 -0.60
N SER A 117 -14.87 -5.08 0.70
CA SER A 117 -15.74 -6.04 1.37
C SER A 117 -17.03 -5.38 1.84
N GLY A 118 -18.14 -5.77 1.23
CA GLY A 118 -19.46 -5.21 1.48
C GLY A 118 -20.33 -6.02 2.43
N GLU A 119 -21.49 -5.47 2.78
CA GLU A 119 -22.51 -6.19 3.56
C GLU A 119 -23.07 -7.41 2.82
N ASN A 120 -23.69 -8.34 3.56
CA ASN A 120 -24.26 -9.59 3.03
C ASN A 120 -23.25 -10.43 2.21
N PHE A 121 -21.96 -10.33 2.56
CA PHE A 121 -20.86 -11.03 1.89
C PHE A 121 -20.70 -10.65 0.42
N ASN A 122 -21.16 -9.45 0.05
CA ASN A 122 -20.92 -8.94 -1.29
C ASN A 122 -19.49 -8.41 -1.40
N GLN A 123 -18.77 -8.84 -2.43
CA GLN A 123 -17.49 -8.24 -2.77
C GLN A 123 -17.70 -7.05 -3.72
N GLY A 124 -17.15 -5.90 -3.35
CA GLY A 124 -17.02 -4.75 -4.24
C GLY A 124 -15.80 -4.94 -5.14
N ILE A 125 -16.00 -4.82 -6.45
CA ILE A 125 -14.92 -4.84 -7.45
C ILE A 125 -15.10 -3.60 -8.31
N PHE A 126 -14.41 -2.52 -7.98
CA PHE A 126 -14.60 -1.22 -8.64
C PHE A 126 -13.57 -1.01 -9.73
N GLY A 127 -14.00 -0.71 -10.95
CA GLY A 127 -13.15 -0.55 -12.13
C GLY A 127 -13.20 0.86 -12.74
N PRO A 128 -12.66 1.05 -13.96
CA PRO A 128 -12.63 2.35 -14.65
C PRO A 128 -14.00 3.02 -14.73
N ASP A 129 -15.05 2.25 -15.03
CA ASP A 129 -16.43 2.74 -15.09
C ASP A 129 -16.88 3.33 -13.75
N ASP A 130 -16.45 2.77 -12.61
CA ASP A 130 -16.76 3.29 -11.27
C ASP A 130 -15.90 4.50 -10.87
N PHE A 131 -14.72 4.69 -11.51
CA PHE A 131 -13.78 5.75 -11.16
C PHE A 131 -14.13 7.09 -11.81
N PHE A 132 -14.52 7.02 -13.09
CA PHE A 132 -14.69 8.19 -13.93
C PHE A 132 -16.14 8.49 -14.30
N ASP A 133 -17.09 7.60 -13.96
CA ASP A 133 -18.48 7.84 -14.35
C ASP A 133 -18.96 9.20 -13.84
N ARG A 134 -19.32 10.00 -14.84
CA ARG A 134 -20.18 11.17 -14.75
C ARG A 134 -21.51 10.72 -15.32
N TRP A 135 -22.55 10.58 -14.50
CA TRP A 135 -23.89 10.45 -15.06
C TRP A 135 -24.55 11.82 -15.12
N THR A 136 -25.23 12.08 -16.23
CA THR A 136 -26.16 13.20 -16.33
C THR A 136 -27.55 12.65 -15.99
N GLN A 137 -28.21 13.18 -14.95
CA GLN A 137 -29.61 12.81 -14.69
C GLN A 137 -30.52 13.38 -15.80
N GLU A 138 -31.78 12.91 -15.86
CA GLU A 138 -32.80 13.38 -16.82
C GLU A 138 -33.03 14.90 -16.78
N ASP A 139 -32.61 15.57 -15.71
CA ASP A 139 -32.66 17.03 -15.53
C ASP A 139 -31.48 17.79 -16.18
N GLY A 140 -30.54 17.08 -16.81
CA GLY A 140 -29.36 17.68 -17.44
C GLY A 140 -28.21 17.98 -16.48
N VAL A 141 -28.31 17.61 -15.20
CA VAL A 141 -27.26 17.83 -14.20
C VAL A 141 -26.28 16.64 -14.19
N THR A 142 -25.01 16.93 -14.45
CA THR A 142 -23.93 15.95 -14.39
C THR A 142 -23.44 15.77 -12.95
N TYR A 143 -23.63 14.59 -12.40
CA TYR A 143 -23.10 14.17 -11.10
C TYR A 143 -21.86 13.30 -11.32
N ASN A 144 -20.75 13.59 -10.62
CA ASN A 144 -19.68 12.61 -10.46
C ASN A 144 -20.17 11.49 -9.54
N TYR A 145 -19.65 10.28 -9.68
CA TYR A 145 -19.77 9.22 -8.67
C TYR A 145 -19.39 9.80 -7.29
N ARG A 146 -20.40 10.15 -6.49
CA ARG A 146 -20.26 10.77 -5.18
C ARG A 146 -20.33 9.65 -4.16
N ALA A 147 -19.32 9.54 -3.28
CA ALA A 147 -19.65 9.09 -1.92
C ALA A 147 -20.83 9.93 -1.44
N SER A 148 -21.83 9.32 -0.77
CA SER A 148 -23.10 10.01 -0.48
C SER A 148 -22.89 11.46 -0.05
N GLU A 149 -23.83 12.37 -0.34
CA GLU A 149 -23.69 13.81 0.00
C GLU A 149 -23.41 14.07 1.50
N ASN A 150 -23.53 13.02 2.33
CA ASN A 150 -23.21 13.00 3.74
C ASN A 150 -21.82 12.42 4.07
N ASP A 151 -20.92 12.14 3.12
CA ASP A 151 -19.57 11.66 3.43
C ASP A 151 -18.78 12.80 4.14
N PRO A 152 -18.51 12.65 5.45
CA PRO A 152 -17.88 13.72 6.23
C PRO A 152 -16.41 13.97 5.83
N ARG A 153 -15.86 13.22 4.88
CA ARG A 153 -14.45 13.29 4.47
C ARG A 153 -14.21 14.21 3.26
N GLY A 154 -15.25 14.61 2.53
CA GLY A 154 -15.11 15.50 1.36
C GLY A 154 -14.28 14.90 0.23
N MET A 155 -14.53 13.63 -0.11
CA MET A 155 -13.89 12.97 -1.26
C MET A 155 -14.75 13.21 -2.50
N ASP A 156 -14.35 14.18 -3.31
CA ASP A 156 -15.16 14.70 -4.44
C ASP A 156 -15.15 13.80 -5.69
N SER A 157 -14.43 12.67 -5.70
CA SER A 157 -14.31 11.75 -6.83
C SER A 157 -14.59 10.28 -6.47
N GLY A 158 -15.28 9.57 -7.37
CA GLY A 158 -15.56 8.14 -7.23
C GLY A 158 -14.32 7.29 -7.08
N PHE A 159 -13.24 7.67 -7.77
CA PHE A 159 -11.93 7.05 -7.63
C PHE A 159 -11.43 7.02 -6.18
N PHE A 160 -11.41 8.16 -5.48
CA PHE A 160 -10.95 8.18 -4.09
C PHE A 160 -11.90 7.46 -3.14
N SER A 161 -13.21 7.49 -3.40
CA SER A 161 -14.19 6.73 -2.63
C SER A 161 -13.99 5.22 -2.78
N CYS A 162 -13.67 4.72 -3.98
CA CYS A 162 -13.32 3.32 -4.23
C CYS A 162 -12.01 2.93 -3.52
N LEU A 163 -10.97 3.77 -3.60
CA LEU A 163 -9.73 3.53 -2.85
C LEU A 163 -9.99 3.50 -1.34
N ALA A 164 -10.80 4.43 -0.82
CA ALA A 164 -11.16 4.49 0.58
C ALA A 164 -11.88 3.21 1.02
N SER A 165 -12.85 2.72 0.24
CA SER A 165 -13.61 1.52 0.60
C SER A 165 -12.71 0.31 0.72
N SER A 166 -11.66 0.24 -0.10
CA SER A 166 -10.66 -0.81 -0.03
C SER A 166 -9.80 -0.76 1.23
N MET A 167 -9.70 0.37 1.92
CA MET A 167 -8.70 0.64 2.97
C MET A 167 -9.28 0.90 4.37
N VAL A 168 -10.61 0.93 4.53
CA VAL A 168 -11.25 1.15 5.84
C VAL A 168 -11.20 -0.11 6.68
N VAL A 169 -10.07 -0.31 7.36
CA VAL A 169 -9.85 -1.46 8.25
C VAL A 169 -10.88 -1.43 9.40
N PRO A 170 -11.69 -2.50 9.61
CA PRO A 170 -12.68 -2.57 10.66
C PRO A 170 -12.16 -2.15 12.04
N GLY A 171 -12.75 -1.12 12.64
CA GLY A 171 -12.35 -0.61 13.95
C GLY A 171 -11.05 0.22 13.98
N ALA A 172 -10.42 0.48 12.83
CA ALA A 172 -9.24 1.34 12.73
C ALA A 172 -9.39 2.47 11.68
N GLY A 173 -9.92 2.17 10.50
CA GLY A 173 -9.97 3.07 9.34
C GLY A 173 -11.13 4.07 9.30
N GLY A 174 -12.04 4.04 10.28
CA GLY A 174 -13.29 4.80 10.24
C GLY A 174 -14.50 3.92 9.90
N PRO A 175 -15.67 4.52 9.62
CA PRO A 175 -16.89 3.79 9.27
C PRO A 175 -16.85 3.31 7.81
N PRO A 176 -17.65 2.28 7.45
CA PRO A 176 -17.77 1.82 6.08
C PRO A 176 -18.12 2.95 5.10
N ILE A 177 -17.73 2.78 3.85
CA ILE A 177 -18.07 3.69 2.76
C ILE A 177 -19.35 3.20 2.10
N THR A 178 -20.36 4.05 2.00
CA THR A 178 -21.52 3.76 1.16
C THR A 178 -21.21 4.13 -0.28
N LEU A 179 -21.26 3.14 -1.17
CA LEU A 179 -21.07 3.32 -2.62
C LEU A 179 -22.28 2.72 -3.36
N SER A 180 -22.68 3.34 -4.48
CA SER A 180 -23.68 2.82 -5.40
C SER A 180 -23.08 2.64 -6.78
N LYS A 181 -23.09 1.41 -7.27
CA LYS A 181 -22.80 1.14 -8.68
C LYS A 181 -23.98 1.52 -9.55
N LYS A 182 -23.71 1.83 -10.81
CA LYS A 182 -24.76 2.16 -11.79
C LYS A 182 -25.76 1.00 -11.90
N GLY A 183 -27.04 1.29 -11.61
CA GLY A 183 -28.12 0.31 -11.65
C GLY A 183 -28.18 -0.62 -10.42
N GLU A 184 -27.32 -0.42 -9.42
CA GLU A 184 -27.32 -1.18 -8.18
C GLU A 184 -27.78 -0.33 -6.98
N LYS A 185 -28.26 -0.99 -5.94
CA LYS A 185 -28.57 -0.32 -4.66
C LYS A 185 -27.27 0.09 -3.97
N GLU A 186 -27.33 1.21 -3.25
CA GLU A 186 -26.27 1.60 -2.32
C GLU A 186 -25.95 0.47 -1.33
N ARG A 187 -24.65 0.26 -1.10
CA ARG A 187 -24.14 -0.74 -0.16
C ARG A 187 -22.99 -0.17 0.64
N MET A 188 -22.83 -0.66 1.86
CA MET A 188 -21.69 -0.34 2.72
C MET A 188 -20.51 -1.25 2.41
N TYR A 189 -19.32 -0.65 2.25
CA TYR A 189 -18.07 -1.33 1.97
C TYR A 189 -16.98 -0.95 2.98
N CYS A 190 -16.15 -1.92 3.33
CA CYS A 190 -14.96 -1.76 4.16
C CYS A 190 -13.77 -2.50 3.52
N ASP A 191 -12.63 -2.49 4.21
CA ASP A 191 -11.38 -2.98 3.65
C ASP A 191 -11.49 -4.39 3.05
N ALA A 192 -10.89 -4.55 1.87
CA ALA A 192 -10.93 -5.79 1.09
C ALA A 192 -10.30 -6.99 1.81
N PHE A 193 -9.41 -6.78 2.79
CA PHE A 193 -8.80 -7.89 3.54
C PHE A 193 -9.84 -8.76 4.28
N VAL A 194 -11.06 -8.24 4.46
CA VAL A 194 -12.15 -9.00 5.07
C VAL A 194 -12.56 -10.19 4.18
N TYR A 195 -12.56 -10.07 2.85
CA TYR A 195 -12.96 -11.17 1.95
C TYR A 195 -11.85 -11.66 1.00
N GLU A 196 -10.97 -10.77 0.55
CA GLU A 196 -9.87 -11.11 -0.35
C GLU A 196 -8.67 -10.19 -0.12
N ALA A 197 -7.73 -10.64 0.72
CA ALA A 197 -6.55 -9.85 1.06
C ALA A 197 -5.45 -9.98 0.00
N ILE A 198 -5.33 -11.16 -0.62
CA ILE A 198 -4.46 -11.42 -1.77
C ILE A 198 -5.37 -11.67 -2.98
N PRO A 199 -5.52 -10.69 -3.90
CA PRO A 199 -6.36 -10.84 -5.08
C PRO A 199 -5.87 -11.97 -6.00
N ILE A 200 -6.59 -13.08 -6.03
CA ILE A 200 -6.34 -14.24 -6.90
C ILE A 200 -7.66 -14.73 -7.51
N ARG A 201 -8.73 -14.73 -6.72
CA ARG A 201 -10.07 -15.17 -7.15
C ARG A 201 -10.69 -14.13 -8.08
N ALA A 202 -10.69 -12.85 -7.67
CA ALA A 202 -11.31 -11.80 -8.45
C ALA A 202 -10.74 -11.67 -9.89
N PRO A 203 -9.42 -11.68 -10.13
CA PRO A 203 -8.89 -11.73 -11.50
C PRO A 203 -9.39 -12.92 -12.33
N VAL A 204 -9.40 -14.12 -11.73
CA VAL A 204 -9.74 -15.37 -12.42
C VAL A 204 -11.23 -15.46 -12.73
N TYR A 205 -12.10 -15.04 -11.80
CA TYR A 205 -13.55 -15.14 -11.96
C TYR A 205 -14.16 -13.94 -12.69
N ASN A 206 -13.61 -12.73 -12.53
CA ASN A 206 -14.20 -11.51 -13.10
C ASN A 206 -13.51 -11.03 -14.38
N SER A 207 -12.23 -11.36 -14.58
CA SER A 207 -11.49 -11.01 -15.79
C SER A 207 -11.08 -12.22 -16.63
N ASN A 208 -11.50 -13.44 -16.25
CA ASN A 208 -11.08 -14.69 -16.90
C ASN A 208 -9.55 -14.84 -16.98
N ALA A 209 -8.81 -14.31 -15.99
CA ALA A 209 -7.37 -14.39 -15.98
C ALA A 209 -6.90 -15.86 -15.94
N THR A 210 -6.02 -16.25 -16.85
CA THR A 210 -5.39 -17.58 -16.90
C THR A 210 -4.06 -17.63 -16.17
N HIS A 211 -3.42 -16.46 -15.99
CA HIS A 211 -2.15 -16.28 -15.29
C HIS A 211 -2.30 -15.15 -14.28
N VAL A 212 -1.84 -15.37 -13.06
CA VAL A 212 -1.92 -14.40 -11.96
C VAL A 212 -0.54 -14.25 -11.32
N VAL A 213 -0.02 -13.03 -11.30
CA VAL A 213 1.15 -12.68 -10.48
C VAL A 213 0.67 -12.11 -9.15
N ALA A 214 0.85 -12.87 -8.07
CA ALA A 214 0.32 -12.53 -6.75
C ALA A 214 1.42 -11.91 -5.87
N LEU A 215 1.27 -10.64 -5.49
CA LEU A 215 2.22 -9.95 -4.61
C LEU A 215 1.87 -10.21 -3.14
N ARG A 216 2.60 -11.11 -2.47
CA ARG A 216 2.35 -11.47 -1.07
C ARG A 216 3.33 -10.76 -0.15
N THR A 217 2.82 -9.79 0.60
CA THR A 217 3.63 -8.95 1.51
C THR A 217 4.05 -9.66 2.79
N ARG A 218 3.30 -10.65 3.27
CA ARG A 218 3.68 -11.45 4.46
C ARG A 218 4.75 -12.47 4.07
N PRO A 219 5.86 -12.59 4.82
CA PRO A 219 6.93 -13.56 4.54
C PRO A 219 6.43 -15.00 4.43
N GLN A 220 7.20 -15.85 3.75
CA GLN A 220 6.87 -17.25 3.56
C GLN A 220 6.66 -17.98 4.90
N ALA A 221 7.54 -17.73 5.88
CA ALA A 221 7.49 -18.30 7.23
C ALA A 221 6.45 -17.63 8.16
N ALA A 222 5.63 -16.70 7.65
CA ALA A 222 4.63 -16.01 8.46
C ALA A 222 3.63 -17.00 9.07
N LYS A 223 3.43 -16.91 10.39
CA LYS A 223 2.47 -17.78 11.07
C LYS A 223 1.05 -17.38 10.71
N LEU A 224 0.35 -18.28 10.04
CA LEU A 224 -1.07 -18.11 9.75
C LEU A 224 -1.87 -18.44 11.00
N LYS A 225 -2.79 -17.55 11.37
CA LYS A 225 -3.75 -17.81 12.45
C LYS A 225 -5.03 -18.30 11.82
N THR A 226 -5.56 -19.40 12.33
CA THR A 226 -6.89 -19.94 12.00
C THR A 226 -7.87 -19.81 13.17
N SER A 227 -7.40 -19.34 14.31
CA SER A 227 -8.21 -19.07 15.49
C SER A 227 -8.43 -17.57 15.67
N PRO A 228 -9.69 -17.13 15.85
CA PRO A 228 -10.00 -15.72 16.03
C PRO A 228 -9.41 -15.24 17.35
N GLY A 229 -8.70 -14.11 17.30
CA GLY A 229 -8.10 -13.48 18.46
C GLY A 229 -9.00 -12.42 19.07
N PHE A 230 -8.41 -11.58 19.93
CA PHE A 230 -9.11 -10.47 20.56
C PHE A 230 -9.66 -9.46 19.54
N TYR A 231 -8.88 -9.17 18.49
CA TYR A 231 -9.29 -8.22 17.45
C TYR A 231 -10.56 -8.71 16.75
N GLU A 232 -10.56 -9.97 16.30
CA GLU A 232 -11.70 -10.59 15.61
C GLU A 232 -12.94 -10.69 16.49
N THR A 233 -12.79 -11.18 17.71
CA THR A 233 -13.92 -11.49 18.60
C THR A 233 -14.52 -10.28 19.31
N LYS A 234 -13.77 -9.18 19.43
CA LYS A 234 -14.21 -7.98 20.17
C LYS A 234 -14.22 -6.72 19.32
N ILE A 235 -13.09 -6.37 18.71
CA ILE A 235 -12.93 -5.08 18.02
C ILE A 235 -13.72 -5.07 16.70
N ALA A 236 -13.41 -6.00 15.80
CA ALA A 236 -14.06 -6.10 14.49
C ALA A 236 -15.54 -6.48 14.62
N LYS A 237 -15.86 -7.42 15.52
CA LYS A 237 -17.25 -7.76 15.84
C LYS A 237 -18.07 -6.53 16.25
N TYR A 238 -17.60 -5.78 17.24
CA TYR A 238 -18.27 -4.56 17.69
C TYR A 238 -18.41 -3.54 16.56
N TYR A 239 -17.35 -3.35 15.75
CA TYR A 239 -17.40 -2.49 14.57
C TYR A 239 -18.55 -2.87 13.62
N PHE A 240 -18.64 -4.13 13.22
CA PHE A 240 -19.67 -4.58 12.28
C PHE A 240 -21.09 -4.51 12.86
N GLU A 241 -21.29 -4.87 14.14
CA GLU A 241 -22.57 -4.73 14.83
C GLU A 241 -23.03 -3.26 14.88
N GLN A 242 -22.10 -2.35 15.17
CA GLN A 242 -22.41 -0.91 15.16
C GLN A 242 -22.83 -0.44 13.76
N CYS A 243 -22.23 -1.00 12.71
CA CYS A 243 -22.55 -0.69 11.31
C CYS A 243 -23.75 -1.47 10.77
N LYS A 244 -24.48 -2.23 11.60
CA LYS A 244 -25.61 -3.10 11.18
C LYS A 244 -25.22 -4.17 10.15
N MET A 245 -23.99 -4.64 10.19
CA MET A 245 -23.47 -5.73 9.35
C MET A 245 -23.36 -7.02 10.18
N ASP A 246 -24.46 -7.43 10.82
CA ASP A 246 -24.47 -8.47 11.86
C ASP A 246 -23.99 -9.84 11.35
N ASP A 247 -24.32 -10.21 10.12
CA ASP A 247 -23.85 -11.47 9.52
C ASP A 247 -22.34 -11.47 9.31
N VAL A 248 -21.78 -10.33 8.89
CA VAL A 248 -20.33 -10.15 8.76
C VAL A 248 -19.68 -10.18 10.14
N ALA A 249 -20.28 -9.56 11.15
CA ALA A 249 -19.81 -9.61 12.53
C ALA A 249 -19.72 -11.05 13.05
N LYS A 250 -20.77 -11.86 12.84
CA LYS A 250 -20.84 -13.26 13.23
C LYS A 250 -19.74 -14.07 12.54
N TRP A 251 -19.67 -14.00 11.22
CA TRP A 251 -18.68 -14.73 10.43
C TRP A 251 -17.23 -14.36 10.78
N TYR A 252 -16.95 -13.06 10.88
CA TYR A 252 -15.62 -12.55 11.20
C TYR A 252 -15.17 -12.98 12.61
N SER A 253 -16.09 -12.93 13.58
CA SER A 253 -15.81 -13.38 14.96
C SER A 253 -15.56 -14.88 15.08
N ALA A 254 -16.03 -15.67 14.11
CA ALA A 254 -15.75 -17.11 13.99
C ALA A 254 -14.42 -17.40 13.25
N GLY A 255 -13.68 -16.37 12.81
CA GLY A 255 -12.42 -16.52 12.09
C GLY A 255 -12.57 -16.72 10.58
N GLY A 256 -13.74 -16.44 10.00
CA GLY A 256 -13.99 -16.69 8.58
C GLY A 256 -12.98 -16.04 7.62
N GLN A 257 -12.56 -14.80 7.89
CA GLN A 257 -11.55 -14.09 7.11
C GLN A 257 -10.16 -14.73 7.22
N GLN A 258 -9.85 -15.34 8.37
CA GLN A 258 -8.59 -16.04 8.56
C GLN A 258 -8.53 -17.30 7.69
N PHE A 259 -9.64 -18.04 7.59
CA PHE A 259 -9.74 -19.17 6.67
C PHE A 259 -9.61 -18.72 5.20
N ARG A 260 -10.28 -17.62 4.82
CA ARG A 260 -10.13 -17.03 3.48
C ARG A 260 -8.68 -16.68 3.15
N TYR A 261 -7.98 -16.07 4.10
CA TYR A 261 -6.57 -15.74 3.94
C TYR A 261 -5.68 -16.99 3.83
N VAL A 262 -5.98 -18.05 4.58
CA VAL A 262 -5.26 -19.32 4.48
C VAL A 262 -5.48 -19.98 3.12
N GLU A 263 -6.70 -19.97 2.59
CA GLU A 263 -6.99 -20.44 1.23
C GLU A 263 -6.17 -19.66 0.18
N GLU A 264 -6.09 -18.33 0.28
CA GLU A 264 -5.28 -17.49 -0.61
C GLU A 264 -3.80 -17.87 -0.56
N VAL A 265 -3.27 -18.03 0.65
CA VAL A 265 -1.89 -18.44 0.85
C VAL A 265 -1.65 -19.84 0.31
N ALA A 266 -2.58 -20.78 0.48
CA ALA A 266 -2.49 -22.11 -0.10
C ALA A 266 -2.42 -22.05 -1.63
N CYS A 267 -3.28 -21.27 -2.28
CA CYS A 267 -3.21 -21.06 -3.73
C CYS A 267 -1.85 -20.50 -4.17
N THR A 268 -1.26 -19.56 -3.41
CA THR A 268 0.10 -19.08 -3.73
C THR A 268 1.15 -20.17 -3.61
N PHE A 269 1.08 -21.04 -2.59
CA PHE A 269 2.04 -22.13 -2.42
C PHE A 269 1.90 -23.21 -3.48
N GLU A 270 0.69 -23.59 -3.85
CA GLU A 270 0.45 -24.55 -4.95
C GLU A 270 1.02 -24.03 -6.27
N GLY A 271 0.90 -22.71 -6.52
CA GLY A 271 1.43 -22.05 -7.72
C GLY A 271 2.95 -22.12 -7.88
N LEU A 272 3.71 -22.29 -6.79
CA LEU A 272 5.16 -22.50 -6.86
C LEU A 272 5.56 -23.77 -7.63
N GLY A 273 4.64 -24.74 -7.77
CA GLY A 273 4.87 -25.95 -8.55
C GLY A 273 4.94 -25.72 -10.06
N GLY A 274 4.55 -24.53 -10.54
CA GLY A 274 4.51 -24.22 -11.98
C GLY A 274 3.32 -24.86 -12.72
N GLU A 275 2.42 -25.52 -11.99
CA GLU A 275 1.22 -26.16 -12.53
C GLU A 275 -0.02 -25.26 -12.35
N GLU A 276 -1.10 -25.60 -13.06
CA GLU A 276 -2.39 -24.93 -12.85
C GLU A 276 -2.92 -25.19 -11.43
N VAL A 277 -3.33 -24.12 -10.75
CA VAL A 277 -3.92 -24.14 -9.42
C VAL A 277 -5.44 -24.07 -9.52
N LEU A 278 -6.15 -24.85 -8.70
CA LEU A 278 -7.60 -24.72 -8.56
C LEU A 278 -7.93 -23.48 -7.73
N ILE A 279 -8.70 -22.57 -8.30
CA ILE A 279 -9.00 -21.28 -7.70
C ILE A 279 -10.39 -21.33 -7.05
N PRO A 280 -10.48 -21.22 -5.71
CA PRO A 280 -11.76 -21.20 -5.02
C PRO A 280 -12.62 -20.01 -5.50
N PRO A 281 -13.94 -20.15 -5.49
CA PRO A 281 -14.86 -19.10 -5.93
C PRO A 281 -14.82 -17.88 -4.98
N THR A 282 -15.15 -16.71 -5.54
CA THR A 282 -15.22 -15.43 -4.81
C THR A 282 -16.28 -15.45 -3.71
N ASP A 283 -17.40 -16.15 -3.93
CA ASP A 283 -18.53 -16.18 -3.01
C ASP A 283 -18.19 -16.86 -1.67
N VAL A 284 -18.45 -16.16 -0.56
CA VAL A 284 -18.26 -16.66 0.81
C VAL A 284 -19.43 -17.55 1.24
N VAL A 285 -19.58 -18.69 0.55
CA VAL A 285 -20.74 -19.58 0.70
C VAL A 285 -20.91 -20.16 2.11
N TYR A 286 -19.82 -20.44 2.81
CA TYR A 286 -19.88 -20.96 4.20
C TYR A 286 -20.31 -19.91 5.23
N ALA A 287 -20.41 -18.64 4.82
CA ALA A 287 -20.82 -17.54 5.70
C ALA A 287 -22.29 -17.17 5.56
N ARG A 288 -22.98 -17.69 4.53
CA ARG A 288 -24.33 -17.29 4.13
C ARG A 288 -25.37 -18.20 4.78
N PRO A 289 -26.05 -17.77 5.86
CA PRO A 289 -27.06 -18.59 6.53
C PRO A 289 -28.34 -18.75 5.69
N ASP A 290 -28.51 -17.91 4.67
CA ASP A 290 -29.63 -17.91 3.73
C ASP A 290 -29.49 -18.94 2.60
N LEU A 291 -28.30 -19.52 2.41
CA LEU A 291 -28.08 -20.54 1.37
C LEU A 291 -28.38 -21.94 1.91
N THR A 292 -29.13 -22.71 1.12
CA THR A 292 -29.33 -24.14 1.36
C THR A 292 -28.17 -24.95 0.82
N TRP A 293 -28.07 -26.23 1.21
CA TRP A 293 -27.09 -27.14 0.61
C TRP A 293 -27.22 -27.22 -0.92
N GLY A 294 -28.45 -27.12 -1.45
CA GLY A 294 -28.69 -27.07 -2.90
C GLY A 294 -28.03 -25.86 -3.56
N ASP A 295 -28.09 -24.70 -2.92
CA ASP A 295 -27.52 -23.44 -3.43
C ASP A 295 -26.00 -23.43 -3.39
N VAL A 296 -25.39 -24.07 -2.38
CA VAL A 296 -23.93 -24.11 -2.26
C VAL A 296 -23.29 -25.30 -2.96
N ARG A 297 -24.05 -26.35 -3.32
CA ARG A 297 -23.53 -27.60 -3.89
C ARG A 297 -22.62 -27.36 -5.08
N ASP A 298 -23.03 -26.47 -5.97
CA ASP A 298 -22.28 -26.16 -7.19
C ASP A 298 -21.05 -25.30 -6.92
N VAL A 299 -21.09 -24.46 -5.88
CA VAL A 299 -19.98 -23.58 -5.48
C VAL A 299 -18.91 -24.36 -4.72
N VAL A 300 -19.30 -25.39 -3.95
CA VAL A 300 -18.36 -26.28 -3.24
C VAL A 300 -17.88 -27.45 -4.10
N ASP A 301 -18.43 -27.65 -5.30
CA ASP A 301 -17.96 -28.66 -6.23
C ASP A 301 -16.63 -28.22 -6.86
N VAL A 302 -15.54 -28.73 -6.29
CA VAL A 302 -14.16 -28.44 -6.72
C VAL A 302 -13.94 -28.74 -8.21
N LYS A 303 -14.74 -29.64 -8.83
CA LYS A 303 -14.65 -29.92 -10.27
C LYS A 303 -15.12 -28.75 -11.14
N LYS A 304 -15.91 -27.84 -10.58
CA LYS A 304 -16.42 -26.64 -11.25
C LYS A 304 -15.55 -25.41 -10.99
N TRP A 305 -14.54 -25.52 -10.12
CA TRP A 305 -13.64 -24.41 -9.83
C TRP A 305 -12.77 -24.10 -11.05
N ARG A 306 -12.49 -22.82 -11.25
CA ARG A 306 -11.60 -22.36 -12.32
C ARG A 306 -10.16 -22.74 -12.02
N LYS A 307 -9.36 -22.86 -13.06
CA LYS A 307 -7.91 -23.06 -12.96
C LYS A 307 -7.17 -21.84 -13.46
N ALA A 308 -6.01 -21.57 -12.87
CA ALA A 308 -5.08 -20.54 -13.34
C ALA A 308 -3.65 -20.89 -12.91
N TYR A 309 -2.66 -20.41 -13.66
CA TYR A 309 -1.28 -20.38 -13.22
C TYR A 309 -1.08 -19.23 -12.23
N VAL A 310 -0.57 -19.51 -11.05
CA VAL A 310 -0.34 -18.50 -10.01
C VAL A 310 1.15 -18.40 -9.74
N MET A 311 1.77 -17.27 -10.08
CA MET A 311 3.16 -16.98 -9.76
C MET A 311 3.21 -16.04 -8.56
N PRO A 312 3.50 -16.54 -7.35
CA PRO A 312 3.60 -15.68 -6.19
C PRO A 312 4.96 -14.99 -6.14
N ILE A 313 4.96 -13.69 -5.85
CA ILE A 313 6.16 -12.97 -5.41
C ILE A 313 6.09 -12.85 -3.90
N MET A 314 6.99 -13.52 -3.20
CA MET A 314 6.98 -13.64 -1.75
C MET A 314 8.32 -13.27 -1.14
N VAL A 315 8.28 -12.69 0.06
CA VAL A 315 9.49 -12.47 0.84
C VAL A 315 9.95 -13.79 1.47
N GLY A 316 11.27 -14.03 1.46
CA GLY A 316 11.90 -15.25 1.94
C GLY A 316 11.57 -15.63 3.39
N GLU A 317 11.79 -16.90 3.74
CA GLU A 317 11.53 -17.46 5.07
C GLU A 317 12.38 -16.86 6.19
N ASP A 318 13.55 -16.33 5.84
CA ASP A 318 14.50 -15.68 6.74
C ASP A 318 14.05 -14.27 7.16
N VAL A 319 13.04 -13.71 6.51
CA VAL A 319 12.54 -12.37 6.82
C VAL A 319 11.49 -12.42 7.91
N GLN A 320 11.76 -11.67 8.99
CA GLN A 320 10.82 -11.52 10.09
C GLN A 320 9.57 -10.74 9.66
N GLU A 321 8.41 -11.29 10.00
CA GLU A 321 7.13 -10.59 9.84
C GLU A 321 7.08 -9.29 10.67
N MET A 322 6.75 -8.19 10.01
CA MET A 322 6.60 -6.88 10.63
C MET A 322 5.31 -6.81 11.46
N SER A 323 5.35 -6.10 12.59
CA SER A 323 4.13 -5.85 13.37
C SER A 323 3.13 -4.98 12.56
N PRO A 324 1.81 -5.27 12.59
CA PRO A 324 0.81 -4.52 11.81
C PRO A 324 0.77 -3.01 12.07
N LEU A 325 1.20 -2.56 13.24
CA LEU A 325 1.23 -1.15 13.63
C LEU A 325 2.66 -0.59 13.74
N GLU A 326 3.63 -1.22 13.06
CA GLU A 326 5.01 -0.75 13.05
C GLU A 326 5.11 0.64 12.38
N GLN A 327 5.92 1.52 12.98
CA GLN A 327 6.17 2.88 12.49
C GLN A 327 7.65 3.25 12.52
N LYS A 328 8.52 2.37 13.03
CA LYS A 328 9.96 2.58 13.04
C LYS A 328 10.46 2.52 11.61
N GLU A 329 10.98 3.64 11.14
CA GLU A 329 11.47 3.80 9.78
C GLU A 329 12.42 2.69 9.34
N LYS A 330 13.42 2.36 10.17
CA LYS A 330 14.37 1.27 9.85
C LYS A 330 13.68 -0.06 9.59
N VAL A 331 12.62 -0.38 10.33
CA VAL A 331 11.89 -1.64 10.17
C VAL A 331 11.03 -1.59 8.91
N VAL A 332 10.33 -0.48 8.67
CA VAL A 332 9.48 -0.30 7.48
C VAL A 332 10.31 -0.30 6.20
N VAL A 333 11.38 0.50 6.15
CA VAL A 333 12.28 0.59 4.99
C VAL A 333 12.96 -0.75 4.73
N LYS A 334 13.38 -1.49 5.77
CA LYS A 334 13.89 -2.85 5.58
C LYS A 334 12.85 -3.75 4.93
N GLY A 335 11.59 -3.75 5.39
CA GLY A 335 10.52 -4.54 4.77
C GLY A 335 10.26 -4.16 3.31
N ILE A 336 10.37 -2.87 2.97
CA ILE A 336 10.28 -2.40 1.56
C ILE A 336 11.44 -2.97 0.72
N ARG A 337 12.67 -2.92 1.25
CA ARG A 337 13.86 -3.51 0.60
C ARG A 337 13.70 -5.01 0.39
N ASP A 338 13.32 -5.74 1.43
CA ASP A 338 13.11 -7.19 1.38
C ASP A 338 12.06 -7.56 0.29
N GLY A 339 10.97 -6.80 0.22
CA GLY A 339 9.96 -6.98 -0.83
C GLY A 339 10.43 -6.54 -2.22
N PHE A 340 11.33 -5.55 -2.34
CA PHE A 340 11.95 -5.21 -3.62
C PHE A 340 12.88 -6.32 -4.10
N ILE A 341 13.77 -6.80 -3.24
CA ILE A 341 14.72 -7.89 -3.52
C ILE A 341 13.97 -9.12 -4.00
N ALA A 342 12.94 -9.55 -3.26
CA ALA A 342 12.12 -10.70 -3.65
C ALA A 342 11.54 -10.55 -5.06
N GLY A 343 10.96 -9.39 -5.36
CA GLY A 343 10.38 -9.15 -6.69
C GLY A 343 11.43 -8.97 -7.79
N PHE A 344 12.61 -8.42 -7.49
CA PHE A 344 13.68 -8.24 -8.46
C PHE A 344 14.28 -9.60 -8.83
N GLU A 345 14.67 -10.39 -7.84
CA GLU A 345 15.23 -11.73 -8.05
C GLU A 345 14.27 -12.66 -8.78
N THR A 346 12.96 -12.58 -8.49
CA THR A 346 11.96 -13.41 -9.17
C THR A 346 11.79 -13.05 -10.65
N LEU A 347 11.98 -11.79 -11.01
CA LEU A 347 11.58 -11.26 -12.33
C LEU A 347 12.76 -10.89 -13.25
N LYS A 348 13.97 -10.70 -12.72
CA LYS A 348 15.11 -10.18 -13.49
C LYS A 348 15.46 -11.05 -14.70
N ASP A 349 15.36 -12.38 -14.57
CA ASP A 349 15.70 -13.31 -15.66
C ASP A 349 14.67 -13.20 -16.79
N ALA A 350 13.38 -13.08 -16.45
CA ALA A 350 12.31 -12.85 -17.42
C ALA A 350 12.43 -11.49 -18.12
N ALA A 351 13.02 -10.50 -17.43
CA ALA A 351 13.33 -9.18 -17.99
C ALA A 351 14.66 -9.14 -18.77
N GLY A 352 15.44 -10.24 -18.79
CA GLY A 352 16.76 -10.27 -19.41
C GLY A 352 17.78 -9.34 -18.76
N VAL A 353 17.64 -9.09 -17.45
CA VAL A 353 18.51 -8.18 -16.70
C VAL A 353 19.57 -8.97 -15.95
N GLU A 354 20.83 -8.71 -16.29
CA GLU A 354 22.00 -9.18 -15.54
C GLU A 354 22.65 -7.99 -14.81
N LEU A 355 22.99 -8.18 -13.53
CA LEU A 355 23.71 -7.17 -12.76
C LEU A 355 25.21 -7.24 -13.06
N GLU A 356 25.89 -6.09 -13.05
CA GLU A 356 27.35 -6.03 -13.17
C GLU A 356 28.04 -6.86 -12.07
N ASP A 357 29.23 -7.41 -12.37
CA ASP A 357 30.01 -8.21 -11.43
C ASP A 357 30.18 -7.52 -10.07
N GLY A 358 29.69 -8.19 -9.02
CA GLY A 358 29.78 -7.72 -7.63
C GLY A 358 28.59 -6.87 -7.15
N MET A 359 27.66 -6.47 -8.01
CA MET A 359 26.41 -5.81 -7.60
C MET A 359 25.33 -6.85 -7.29
N THR A 360 24.73 -6.77 -6.10
CA THR A 360 23.59 -7.61 -5.70
C THR A 360 22.27 -6.84 -5.76
N SER A 361 21.15 -7.56 -5.79
CA SER A 361 19.82 -6.93 -5.64
C SER A 361 19.65 -6.22 -4.29
N ALA A 362 20.39 -6.66 -3.26
CA ALA A 362 20.42 -5.97 -1.97
C ALA A 362 21.07 -4.60 -2.09
N ASP A 363 22.22 -4.50 -2.77
CA ASP A 363 22.90 -3.21 -3.03
C ASP A 363 21.99 -2.25 -3.78
N LEU A 364 21.30 -2.76 -4.80
CA LEU A 364 20.30 -1.99 -5.55
C LEU A 364 19.15 -1.53 -4.65
N ALA A 365 18.63 -2.41 -3.79
CA ALA A 365 17.59 -2.04 -2.82
C ALA A 365 18.08 -0.96 -1.84
N GLU A 366 19.34 -1.01 -1.39
CA GLU A 366 19.88 0.01 -0.50
C GLU A 366 19.93 1.39 -1.17
N LEU A 367 20.31 1.40 -2.44
CA LEU A 367 20.38 2.60 -3.28
C LEU A 367 19.00 3.20 -3.56
N LEU A 368 18.01 2.34 -3.85
CA LEU A 368 16.64 2.74 -4.12
C LEU A 368 15.84 3.08 -2.86
N PHE A 369 16.23 2.57 -1.69
CA PHE A 369 15.52 2.78 -0.44
C PHE A 369 16.50 3.07 0.72
N PRO A 370 17.27 4.17 0.69
CA PRO A 370 18.23 4.50 1.76
C PRO A 370 17.50 4.84 3.07
N PHE A 371 18.14 4.60 4.22
CA PHE A 371 17.60 5.10 5.48
C PHE A 371 17.80 6.62 5.56
N ARG A 372 16.93 7.36 6.26
CA ARG A 372 17.11 8.82 6.38
C ARG A 372 18.37 9.24 7.12
N GLU A 373 18.85 8.38 8.02
CA GLU A 373 20.12 8.62 8.72
C GLU A 373 21.30 8.69 7.73
N ASP A 374 21.19 7.98 6.61
CA ASP A 374 22.22 7.93 5.55
C ASP A 374 22.15 9.15 4.63
N LEU A 375 21.03 9.89 4.62
CA LEU A 375 20.80 11.09 3.81
C LEU A 375 21.30 12.39 4.49
N GLY A 376 22.03 12.28 5.60
CA GLY A 376 22.69 13.40 6.26
C GLY A 376 21.87 14.17 7.32
N PRO A 377 22.51 15.15 7.99
CA PRO A 377 21.94 15.90 9.13
C PRO A 377 20.71 16.77 8.79
N GLU A 378 20.51 17.07 7.51
CA GLU A 378 19.37 17.84 7.00
C GLU A 378 18.06 17.05 6.95
N TYR A 379 18.14 15.71 6.81
CA TYR A 379 16.98 14.80 6.88
C TYR A 379 16.76 14.20 8.28
N SER A 380 17.83 13.96 9.04
CA SER A 380 17.75 13.33 10.37
C SER A 380 17.24 14.25 11.49
N ASN A 381 17.13 15.57 11.25
CA ASN A 381 16.57 16.51 12.22
C ASN A 381 15.02 16.52 12.25
N GLY A 382 14.39 15.33 12.20
CA GLY A 382 13.14 14.95 12.89
C GLY A 382 11.88 15.81 12.79
N LYS A 383 11.87 16.93 12.06
CA LYS A 383 10.66 17.63 11.70
C LYS A 383 10.22 17.02 10.39
N ALA A 384 9.15 16.22 10.43
CA ALA A 384 8.37 15.95 9.23
C ALA A 384 8.27 17.28 8.48
N LYS A 385 8.82 17.32 7.27
CA LYS A 385 8.79 18.52 6.43
C LYS A 385 7.34 19.00 6.46
N LYS A 386 7.11 20.26 6.84
CA LYS A 386 5.77 20.81 6.65
C LYS A 386 5.45 20.66 5.16
N PRO A 387 4.17 20.56 4.74
CA PRO A 387 3.83 20.55 3.33
C PRO A 387 4.54 21.66 2.52
N SER A 388 4.81 22.81 3.15
CA SER A 388 5.60 23.92 2.61
C SER A 388 7.10 23.66 2.38
N ASP A 389 7.70 22.65 3.03
CA ASP A 389 9.13 22.33 2.97
C ASP A 389 9.45 21.24 1.93
N LEU A 390 8.43 20.58 1.40
CA LEU A 390 8.53 19.69 0.24
C LEU A 390 8.35 20.54 -1.01
N LYS A 391 9.46 20.97 -1.63
CA LYS A 391 9.41 21.74 -2.88
C LYS A 391 8.64 20.95 -3.94
N PRO A 392 7.51 21.45 -4.47
CA PRO A 392 6.94 20.95 -5.71
C PRO A 392 7.98 21.16 -6.81
N ILE A 393 8.22 20.13 -7.63
CA ILE A 393 9.01 20.29 -8.85
C ILE A 393 8.03 20.75 -9.94
N TYR A 394 7.76 22.06 -10.03
CA TYR A 394 7.85 22.88 -11.25
C TYR A 394 7.36 24.35 -11.06
N VAL A 395 8.15 25.25 -11.68
CA VAL A 395 7.99 26.67 -12.12
C VAL A 395 7.63 27.83 -11.14
N LYS A 396 8.58 28.78 -11.11
CA LYS A 396 8.61 30.23 -10.75
C LYS A 396 7.46 30.90 -9.98
N GLY A 397 7.87 31.52 -8.88
CA GLY A 397 7.54 32.93 -8.59
C GLY A 397 6.79 33.19 -7.31
N LEU A 398 7.50 33.59 -6.24
CA LEU A 398 7.17 34.70 -5.32
C LEU A 398 8.07 34.64 -4.07
N LYS A 399 8.69 35.78 -3.74
CA LYS A 399 9.53 35.98 -2.55
C LYS A 399 8.66 36.43 -1.38
N ILE A 400 8.86 35.86 -0.19
CA ILE A 400 8.55 36.55 1.08
C ILE A 400 9.70 36.34 2.07
N ASN A 401 10.25 37.45 2.55
CA ASN A 401 11.21 37.55 3.63
C ASN A 401 10.49 37.60 4.99
N SER A 402 11.06 37.00 6.03
CA SER A 402 11.35 37.78 7.24
C SER A 402 12.40 37.09 8.12
N LEU A 403 13.40 37.88 8.50
CA LEU A 403 14.65 37.49 9.16
C LEU A 403 14.53 37.43 10.70
N ALA A 404 13.30 37.46 11.25
CA ALA A 404 13.10 37.78 12.67
C ALA A 404 13.07 36.56 13.61
N ALA A 405 12.89 35.33 13.12
CA ALA A 405 12.74 34.16 14.00
C ALA A 405 14.04 33.39 14.32
N ARG A 406 15.20 33.83 13.79
CA ARG A 406 16.42 32.98 13.73
C ARG A 406 17.45 33.17 14.87
N ARG A 407 17.27 34.10 15.81
CA ARG A 407 18.35 34.48 16.75
C ARG A 407 18.30 33.93 18.17
N SER A 408 17.27 33.21 18.60
CA SER A 408 17.16 32.77 20.02
C SER A 408 17.68 31.34 20.31
N LEU A 409 17.78 30.46 19.31
CA LEU A 409 17.96 29.01 19.55
C LEU A 409 19.41 28.48 19.51
N LEU A 410 20.41 29.34 19.23
CA LEU A 410 21.76 28.89 18.85
C LEU A 410 22.78 28.75 20.00
N PHE A 411 22.46 29.06 21.26
CA PHE A 411 23.49 29.11 22.30
C PHE A 411 23.62 27.85 23.18
N LYS A 412 22.61 26.97 23.26
CA LYS A 412 22.64 25.80 24.18
C LYS A 412 23.01 24.46 23.53
N ALA A 413 23.16 24.39 22.21
CA ALA A 413 23.46 23.13 21.48
C ALA A 413 24.96 22.85 21.25
N ARG A 414 25.87 23.72 21.70
CA ARG A 414 27.28 23.72 21.27
C ARG A 414 28.20 22.78 22.07
N THR A 415 27.81 22.34 23.27
CA THR A 415 28.69 21.57 24.17
C THR A 415 28.51 20.05 24.12
N LYS A 416 27.35 19.52 23.70
CA LYS A 416 27.13 18.06 23.56
C LYS A 416 27.63 17.48 22.22
N ARG A 417 27.79 18.33 21.20
CA ARG A 417 28.12 17.98 19.80
C ARG A 417 29.58 17.52 19.58
N ASN A 418 30.50 17.96 20.44
CA ASN A 418 31.94 17.71 20.24
C ASN A 418 32.42 16.35 20.76
N ARG A 419 31.67 15.70 21.66
CA ARG A 419 32.03 14.39 22.22
C ARG A 419 31.64 13.22 21.30
N VAL A 420 30.49 13.35 20.62
CA VAL A 420 29.98 12.35 19.65
C VAL A 420 30.77 12.37 18.33
N LYS A 421 31.14 13.55 17.82
CA LYS A 421 31.95 13.69 16.60
C LYS A 421 33.31 12.99 16.68
N ARG A 422 33.95 12.98 17.86
CA ARG A 422 35.25 12.32 18.07
C ARG A 422 35.16 10.79 18.09
N LEU A 423 34.02 10.23 18.53
CA LEU A 423 33.80 8.78 18.57
C LEU A 423 33.50 8.22 17.17
N ILE A 424 32.68 8.93 16.39
CA ILE A 424 32.30 8.57 15.02
C ILE A 424 33.53 8.66 14.09
N SER A 425 34.34 9.72 14.21
CA SER A 425 35.55 9.90 13.39
C SER A 425 36.64 8.85 13.62
N ARG A 426 36.64 8.16 14.77
CA ARG A 426 37.58 7.07 15.07
C ARG A 426 37.10 5.72 14.52
N ARG A 427 35.79 5.46 14.51
CA ARG A 427 35.21 4.25 13.91
C ARG A 427 35.23 4.30 12.38
N TYR A 428 34.94 5.46 11.80
CA TYR A 428 34.98 5.70 10.35
C TYR A 428 36.40 5.51 9.77
N ARG A 429 37.44 6.04 10.43
CA ARG A 429 38.84 5.84 10.00
C ARG A 429 39.37 4.42 10.16
N LYS A 430 38.74 3.60 11.01
CA LYS A 430 39.07 2.18 11.15
C LYS A 430 38.38 1.34 10.06
N ALA A 431 37.16 1.71 9.67
CA ALA A 431 36.45 1.09 8.54
C ALA A 431 37.10 1.41 7.19
N GLN A 432 37.50 2.67 6.95
CA GLN A 432 38.22 3.08 5.73
C GLN A 432 39.63 2.49 5.60
N ARG A 433 40.21 1.91 6.65
CA ARG A 433 41.50 1.20 6.57
C ARG A 433 41.34 -0.29 6.28
N LEU A 434 40.15 -0.84 6.48
CA LEU A 434 39.83 -2.26 6.25
C LEU A 434 39.23 -2.48 4.86
N LEU A 435 38.62 -1.45 4.28
CA LEU A 435 38.18 -1.41 2.89
C LEU A 435 39.28 -0.72 2.07
N GLY A 436 40.00 -1.48 1.25
CA GLY A 436 41.09 -0.97 0.41
C GLY A 436 40.65 0.19 -0.48
N ASN A 437 41.62 0.95 -1.00
CA ASN A 437 41.44 2.08 -1.91
C ASN A 437 40.76 1.68 -3.23
N GLU A 438 39.45 1.39 -3.20
CA GLU A 438 38.62 1.50 -4.40
C GLU A 438 38.46 2.99 -4.70
N LYS A 439 38.75 3.36 -5.95
CA LYS A 439 38.54 4.72 -6.45
C LYS A 439 37.11 5.13 -6.12
N LYS A 440 36.94 6.25 -5.41
CA LYS A 440 35.61 6.85 -5.23
C LYS A 440 35.02 7.11 -6.62
N GLN A 441 34.07 6.27 -7.04
CA GLN A 441 33.24 6.55 -8.19
C GLN A 441 32.50 7.87 -7.94
N THR A 442 32.46 8.72 -8.96
CA THR A 442 31.71 9.99 -8.99
C THR A 442 30.20 9.75 -9.08
N VAL A 443 29.39 10.76 -8.76
CA VAL A 443 27.92 10.74 -8.96
C VAL A 443 27.55 10.26 -10.35
N ASP A 444 28.21 10.81 -11.37
CA ASP A 444 27.89 10.50 -12.76
C ASP A 444 28.27 9.05 -13.09
N GLU A 445 29.42 8.55 -12.61
CA GLU A 445 29.80 7.14 -12.80
C GLU A 445 28.80 6.18 -12.15
N LYS A 446 28.33 6.46 -10.92
CA LYS A 446 27.30 5.65 -10.25
C LYS A 446 25.96 5.71 -10.99
N TRP A 447 25.56 6.89 -11.45
CA TRP A 447 24.34 7.05 -12.22
C TRP A 447 24.42 6.30 -13.56
N GLU A 448 25.54 6.38 -14.28
CA GLU A 448 25.76 5.61 -15.50
C GLU A 448 25.78 4.10 -15.25
N THR A 449 26.33 3.63 -14.12
CA THR A 449 26.22 2.21 -13.73
C THR A 449 24.77 1.80 -13.50
N ILE A 450 23.96 2.60 -12.80
CA ILE A 450 22.53 2.30 -12.61
C ILE A 450 21.80 2.26 -13.94
N LYS A 451 22.05 3.22 -14.85
CA LYS A 451 21.42 3.23 -16.17
C LYS A 451 21.84 2.05 -17.03
N ARG A 452 23.10 1.65 -16.97
CA ARG A 452 23.59 0.46 -17.68
C ARG A 452 22.95 -0.82 -17.15
N ALA A 453 22.85 -0.94 -15.82
CA ALA A 453 22.20 -2.07 -15.18
C ALA A 453 20.68 -2.06 -15.38
N LEU A 454 20.06 -0.88 -15.47
CA LEU A 454 18.60 -0.68 -15.43
C LEU A 454 18.19 0.46 -16.37
N PRO A 455 18.22 0.24 -17.70
CA PRO A 455 17.93 1.30 -18.68
C PRO A 455 16.54 1.94 -18.49
N ALA A 456 15.56 1.11 -18.11
CA ALA A 456 14.18 1.53 -17.89
C ALA A 456 13.99 2.51 -16.74
N VAL A 457 14.99 2.74 -15.89
CA VAL A 457 14.89 3.76 -14.82
C VAL A 457 14.57 5.15 -15.40
N GLU A 458 15.01 5.43 -16.64
CA GLU A 458 14.76 6.71 -17.33
C GLU A 458 13.29 6.87 -17.77
N ASP A 459 12.58 5.77 -18.01
CA ASP A 459 11.15 5.75 -18.34
C ASP A 459 10.26 6.10 -17.14
N PHE A 460 10.85 6.17 -15.94
CA PHE A 460 10.22 6.64 -14.72
C PHE A 460 10.89 7.93 -14.22
N PRO A 461 10.57 9.11 -14.80
CA PRO A 461 11.26 10.37 -14.51
C PRO A 461 11.27 10.76 -13.02
N HIS A 462 10.27 10.32 -12.26
CA HIS A 462 10.23 10.52 -10.81
C HIS A 462 11.23 9.65 -10.07
N LEU A 463 11.29 8.36 -10.41
CA LEU A 463 12.25 7.42 -9.82
C LEU A 463 13.67 7.81 -10.21
N ALA A 464 13.94 8.07 -11.49
CA ALA A 464 15.25 8.53 -11.96
C ALA A 464 15.75 9.77 -11.20
N ARG A 465 14.89 10.81 -11.08
CA ARG A 465 15.24 12.02 -10.31
C ARG A 465 15.48 11.74 -8.83
N GLN A 466 14.71 10.82 -8.24
CA GLN A 466 14.87 10.46 -6.84
C GLN A 466 16.18 9.72 -6.59
N VAL A 467 16.51 8.76 -7.45
CA VAL A 467 17.76 7.98 -7.40
C VAL A 467 18.96 8.90 -7.61
N ARG A 468 18.96 9.70 -8.68
CA ARG A 468 20.06 10.65 -8.96
C ARG A 468 20.30 11.62 -7.81
N ARG A 469 19.24 12.26 -7.29
CA ARG A 469 19.35 13.16 -6.11
C ARG A 469 19.87 12.47 -4.85
N ARG A 470 19.65 11.16 -4.72
CA ARG A 470 20.16 10.39 -3.58
C ARG A 470 21.64 10.07 -3.75
N ILE A 471 22.09 9.73 -4.96
CA ILE A 471 23.51 9.54 -5.27
C ILE A 471 24.29 10.84 -5.01
N GLU A 472 23.79 11.97 -5.56
CA GLU A 472 24.39 13.30 -5.37
C GLU A 472 24.64 13.60 -3.89
N LYS A 473 23.70 13.22 -3.02
CA LYS A 473 23.75 13.48 -1.58
C LYS A 473 24.59 12.50 -0.77
N GLN A 474 24.85 11.30 -1.27
CA GLN A 474 25.78 10.39 -0.62
C GLN A 474 27.24 10.84 -0.80
N GLU A 475 27.52 11.69 -1.78
CA GLU A 475 28.86 12.24 -2.02
C GLU A 475 29.15 13.55 -1.27
N GLU A 476 28.11 14.30 -0.90
CA GLU A 476 28.15 15.50 -0.04
C GLU A 476 28.38 15.15 1.44
#